data_AF-A0A2V6EGP0-F1
#
_entry.id   AF-A0A2V6EGP0-F1
#
_cell.length_a   1.000
_cell.length_b   1.000
_cell.length_c   1.000
_cell.angle_alpha   90.00
_cell.angle_beta   90.00
_cell.angle_gamma   90.00
#
_symmetry.space_group_name_H-M   'P 1'
#
loop_
_entity.id
_entity.type
_entity.pdbx_description
1 polymer ?
#
loop_
_entity_poly.entity_id
_entity_poly.type
_entity_poly.pdbx_seq_one_letter_code
_entity_poly.pdbx_strand_id
1 'polypeptide(L)'
;MTAHSAVATPKMRRILIALVIVIVTTSILWLWRGRDLSMLIDRFKLIETSSRPIKTIAYEGKGTGGILHVEDLDLSLNEVELGAAQPSIGTTKDDQLALSFGGKVFPFGPTQSGTESLVTATPSGDGATISIQHSPISWPNFFEINFMTGKSPLWKRHIYQRLVWKKPAGAKLEMLWRYEQYFYPEDRWTEAFMTRPGSTGLIRINISNAAR
;
A
#
# COMPACT_ATOMS: atom_id res chain seq x y z
N MET A 1 -26.60 -49.15 32.29
CA MET A 1 -26.14 -47.80 31.90
C MET A 1 -25.58 -47.91 30.48
N THR A 2 -26.44 -47.79 29.47
CA THR A 2 -26.10 -48.01 28.05
C THR A 2 -25.63 -46.70 27.42
N ALA A 3 -24.36 -46.64 27.06
CA ALA A 3 -23.79 -45.51 26.34
C ALA A 3 -24.35 -45.50 24.90
N HIS A 4 -25.16 -44.49 24.58
CA HIS A 4 -25.54 -44.21 23.20
C HIS A 4 -24.33 -43.63 22.45
N SER A 5 -23.59 -44.48 21.75
CA SER A 5 -22.67 -44.03 20.70
C SER A 5 -23.50 -43.47 19.55
N ALA A 6 -23.50 -42.15 19.38
CA ALA A 6 -24.13 -41.48 18.26
C ALA A 6 -23.34 -41.76 16.98
N VAL A 7 -23.69 -42.84 16.28
CA VAL A 7 -23.12 -43.16 14.97
C VAL A 7 -23.68 -42.17 13.95
N ALA A 8 -22.81 -41.32 13.40
CA ALA A 8 -23.19 -40.36 12.38
C ALA A 8 -23.80 -41.06 11.16
N THR A 9 -24.98 -40.62 10.70
CA THR A 9 -25.61 -41.17 9.50
C THR A 9 -24.69 -41.04 8.28
N PRO A 10 -24.71 -41.97 7.32
CA PRO A 10 -23.76 -41.99 6.20
C PRO A 10 -23.78 -40.69 5.35
N LYS A 11 -24.92 -39.98 5.31
CA LYS A 11 -25.02 -38.64 4.70
C LYS A 11 -24.28 -37.58 5.52
N MET A 12 -24.46 -37.56 6.84
CA MET A 12 -23.76 -36.65 7.76
C MET A 12 -22.25 -36.88 7.73
N ARG A 13 -21.80 -38.13 7.71
CA ARG A 13 -20.38 -38.48 7.57
C ARG A 13 -19.77 -37.93 6.28
N ARG A 14 -20.47 -38.01 5.14
CA ARG A 14 -20.00 -37.44 3.87
C ARG A 14 -19.87 -35.92 3.91
N ILE A 15 -20.84 -35.24 4.52
CA ILE A 15 -20.81 -33.77 4.68
C ILE A 15 -19.63 -33.36 5.57
N LEU A 16 -19.43 -34.04 6.70
CA LEU A 16 -18.30 -33.78 7.59
C LEU A 16 -16.95 -34.00 6.89
N ILE A 17 -16.81 -35.09 6.14
CA ILE A 17 -15.60 -35.36 5.36
C ILE A 17 -15.36 -34.24 4.32
N ALA A 18 -16.39 -33.83 3.60
CA ALA A 18 -16.27 -32.76 2.61
C ALA A 18 -15.85 -31.43 3.26
N LEU A 19 -16.44 -31.07 4.41
CA LEU A 19 -16.06 -29.88 5.17
C LEU A 19 -14.60 -29.93 5.62
N VAL A 20 -14.15 -31.07 6.14
CA VAL A 20 -12.75 -31.24 6.56
C VAL A 20 -11.80 -31.09 5.38
N ILE A 21 -12.11 -31.68 4.22
CA ILE A 21 -11.30 -31.55 3.01
C ILE A 21 -11.20 -30.08 2.58
N VAL A 22 -12.32 -29.36 2.58
CA VAL A 22 -12.36 -27.93 2.22
C VAL A 22 -11.50 -27.10 3.19
N ILE A 23 -11.63 -27.33 4.50
CA ILE A 23 -10.85 -26.63 5.52
C ILE A 23 -9.35 -26.89 5.33
N VAL A 24 -8.94 -28.15 5.19
CA VAL A 24 -7.53 -28.53 5.03
C VAL A 24 -6.94 -27.92 3.75
N THR A 25 -7.66 -28.02 2.63
CA THR A 25 -7.20 -27.48 1.35
C THR A 25 -7.06 -25.96 1.40
N THR A 26 -8.02 -25.27 2.02
CA THR A 26 -7.99 -23.81 2.19
C THR A 26 -6.83 -23.39 3.09
N SER A 27 -6.59 -24.10 4.20
CA SER A 27 -5.47 -23.84 5.10
C SER A 27 -4.12 -24.01 4.41
N ILE A 28 -3.94 -25.10 3.64
CA ILE A 28 -2.73 -25.31 2.84
C ILE A 28 -2.55 -24.16 1.85
N LEU A 29 -3.59 -23.83 1.09
CA LEU A 29 -3.51 -22.75 0.12
C LEU A 29 -3.11 -21.42 0.78
N TRP A 30 -3.65 -21.10 1.94
CA TRP A 30 -3.34 -19.87 2.65
C TRP A 30 -1.93 -19.85 3.26
N LEU A 31 -1.38 -20.99 3.70
CA LEU A 31 0.01 -21.09 4.14
C LEU A 31 1.00 -20.84 2.99
N TRP A 32 0.69 -21.33 1.79
CA TRP A 32 1.60 -21.27 0.63
C TRP A 32 1.39 -20.05 -0.26
N ARG A 33 0.16 -19.58 -0.39
CA ARG A 33 -0.28 -18.49 -1.28
C ARG A 33 -1.03 -17.39 -0.53
N GLY A 34 -0.85 -17.28 0.78
CA GLY A 34 -1.54 -16.30 1.60
C GLY A 34 -1.30 -14.86 1.15
N ARG A 35 -0.09 -14.54 0.67
CA ARG A 35 0.24 -13.24 0.06
C ARG A 35 -0.64 -12.96 -1.15
N ASP A 36 -0.70 -13.89 -2.11
CA ASP A 36 -1.46 -13.71 -3.35
C ASP A 36 -2.96 -13.61 -3.07
N LEU A 37 -3.45 -14.43 -2.14
CA LEU A 37 -4.84 -14.40 -1.71
C LEU A 37 -5.17 -13.06 -1.04
N SER A 38 -4.29 -12.56 -0.17
CA SER A 38 -4.43 -11.23 0.44
C SER A 38 -4.51 -10.14 -0.63
N MET A 39 -3.58 -10.13 -1.60
CA MET A 39 -3.60 -9.16 -2.70
C MET A 39 -4.86 -9.26 -3.58
N LEU A 40 -5.44 -10.45 -3.75
CA LEU A 40 -6.69 -10.63 -4.49
C LEU A 40 -7.86 -9.96 -3.75
N ILE A 41 -7.94 -10.17 -2.44
CA ILE A 41 -9.00 -9.60 -1.60
C ILE A 41 -8.84 -8.08 -1.47
N ASP A 42 -7.60 -7.58 -1.42
CA ASP A 42 -7.28 -6.16 -1.37
C ASP A 42 -7.87 -5.37 -2.55
N ARG A 43 -8.14 -6.03 -3.70
CA ARG A 43 -8.80 -5.40 -4.86
C ARG A 43 -10.24 -4.98 -4.58
N PHE A 44 -10.91 -5.64 -3.64
CA PHE A 44 -12.31 -5.41 -3.31
C PHE A 44 -12.47 -4.55 -2.06
N LYS A 45 -11.59 -4.72 -1.08
CA LYS A 45 -11.69 -4.03 0.20
C LYS A 45 -10.34 -3.80 0.83
N LEU A 46 -10.13 -2.57 1.29
CA LEU A 46 -9.07 -2.18 2.20
C LEU A 46 -9.70 -1.65 3.49
N ILE A 47 -9.04 -1.85 4.62
CA ILE A 47 -9.48 -1.31 5.90
C ILE A 47 -8.74 0.00 6.13
N GLU A 48 -9.47 1.11 6.10
CA GLU A 48 -8.89 2.42 6.39
C GLU A 48 -8.58 2.55 7.89
N THR A 49 -7.36 2.99 8.17
CA THR A 49 -6.86 3.20 9.53
C THR A 49 -6.75 4.68 9.85
N SER A 50 -6.31 5.47 8.88
CA SER A 50 -6.25 6.93 9.01
C SER A 50 -6.50 7.60 7.67
N SER A 51 -7.03 8.81 7.73
CA SER A 51 -7.18 9.69 6.59
C SER A 51 -7.07 11.12 7.09
N ARG A 52 -6.18 11.91 6.47
CA ARG A 52 -5.90 13.28 6.90
C ARG A 52 -5.65 14.19 5.70
N PRO A 53 -6.00 15.49 5.81
CA PRO A 53 -5.63 16.46 4.79
C PRO A 53 -4.12 16.66 4.75
N ILE A 54 -3.57 16.92 3.56
CA ILE A 54 -2.16 17.24 3.34
C ILE A 54 -2.01 18.76 3.42
N LYS A 55 -1.05 19.25 4.22
CA LYS A 55 -0.75 20.68 4.32
C LYS A 55 0.49 21.01 3.50
N THR A 56 1.50 20.16 3.55
CA THR A 56 2.75 20.35 2.83
C THR A 56 3.21 19.05 2.17
N ILE A 57 3.94 19.22 1.08
CA ILE A 57 4.62 18.13 0.40
C ILE A 57 6.01 18.62 -0.02
N ALA A 58 7.01 17.79 0.23
CA ALA A 58 8.38 18.06 -0.13
C ALA A 58 8.93 16.93 -0.99
N TYR A 59 9.85 17.27 -1.87
CA TYR A 59 10.52 16.33 -2.74
C TYR A 59 12.02 16.36 -2.51
N GLU A 60 12.59 15.16 -2.34
CA GLU A 60 14.02 14.93 -2.27
C GLU A 60 14.43 13.96 -3.39
N GLY A 61 15.32 14.42 -4.28
CA GLY A 61 15.85 13.59 -5.37
C GLY A 61 16.44 14.38 -6.53
N LYS A 62 16.79 13.67 -7.60
CA LYS A 62 17.43 14.22 -8.81
C LYS A 62 16.46 14.46 -9.97
N GLY A 63 15.17 14.52 -9.68
CA GLY A 63 14.09 14.80 -10.61
C GLY A 63 13.46 13.57 -11.29
N THR A 64 14.07 12.39 -11.21
CA THR A 64 13.44 11.11 -11.56
C THR A 64 13.51 10.20 -10.34
N GLY A 65 12.38 9.57 -9.97
CA GLY A 65 12.30 8.84 -8.71
C GLY A 65 12.53 9.76 -7.51
N GLY A 66 13.16 9.25 -6.45
CA GLY A 66 13.41 9.96 -5.19
C GLY A 66 12.40 9.63 -4.10
N ILE A 67 12.27 10.53 -3.12
CA ILE A 67 11.34 10.41 -2.00
C ILE A 67 10.41 11.61 -1.99
N LEU A 68 9.12 11.34 -1.83
CA LEU A 68 8.09 12.34 -1.63
C LEU A 68 7.73 12.35 -0.14
N HIS A 69 8.12 13.41 0.55
CA HIS A 69 7.79 13.61 1.95
C HIS A 69 6.41 14.24 2.04
N VAL A 70 5.46 13.48 2.58
CA VAL A 70 4.09 13.92 2.83
C VAL A 70 3.91 13.96 4.35
N GLU A 71 4.15 15.13 4.93
CA GLU A 71 4.16 15.33 6.38
C GLU A 71 5.18 14.40 7.07
N ASP A 72 4.71 13.44 7.87
CA ASP A 72 5.45 12.41 8.60
C ASP A 72 5.72 11.13 7.77
N LEU A 73 5.38 11.10 6.48
CA LEU A 73 5.52 9.92 5.62
C LEU A 73 6.56 10.12 4.54
N ASP A 74 7.50 9.19 4.46
CA ASP A 74 8.49 9.10 3.39
C ASP A 74 8.01 8.12 2.32
N LEU A 75 7.56 8.66 1.18
CA LEU A 75 6.96 7.87 0.10
C LEU A 75 7.96 7.73 -1.06
N SER A 76 8.51 6.52 -1.22
CA SER A 76 9.46 6.25 -2.30
C SER A 76 8.79 6.35 -3.67
N LEU A 77 9.34 7.18 -4.55
CA LEU A 77 8.96 7.29 -5.96
C LEU A 77 9.76 6.35 -6.85
N ASN A 78 10.81 5.74 -6.29
CA ASN A 78 11.61 4.74 -6.97
C ASN A 78 10.80 3.44 -7.01
N GLU A 79 10.37 2.99 -8.19
CA GLU A 79 9.67 1.72 -8.23
C GLU A 79 9.92 0.84 -9.47
N VAL A 80 9.84 -0.46 -9.19
CA VAL A 80 10.05 -1.61 -10.09
C VAL A 80 8.72 -2.06 -10.75
N GLU A 81 7.56 -1.84 -10.11
CA GLU A 81 6.25 -2.33 -10.61
C GLU A 81 5.62 -1.44 -11.70
N LEU A 82 6.00 -0.16 -11.80
CA LEU A 82 5.59 0.72 -12.90
C LEU A 82 6.34 0.44 -14.23
N GLY A 83 7.21 -0.57 -14.26
CA GLY A 83 8.02 -0.91 -15.43
C GLY A 83 9.09 0.15 -15.74
N ALA A 84 9.26 0.49 -17.02
CA ALA A 84 10.25 1.50 -17.45
C ALA A 84 9.79 2.96 -17.22
N ALA A 85 8.53 3.19 -16.82
CA ALA A 85 7.98 4.52 -16.64
C ALA A 85 8.16 4.95 -15.18
N GLN A 86 9.25 5.68 -14.90
CA GLN A 86 9.43 6.31 -13.59
C GLN A 86 8.76 7.68 -13.57
N PRO A 87 8.09 8.06 -12.46
CA PRO A 87 7.65 9.43 -12.29
C PRO A 87 8.85 10.37 -12.23
N SER A 88 8.67 11.55 -12.81
CA SER A 88 9.62 12.65 -12.71
C SER A 88 9.00 13.79 -11.90
N ILE A 89 9.74 14.35 -10.97
CA ILE A 89 9.34 15.55 -10.22
C ILE A 89 10.29 16.69 -10.56
N GLY A 90 9.76 17.89 -10.70
CA GLY A 90 10.55 19.09 -10.92
C GLY A 90 9.70 20.33 -10.81
N THR A 91 10.23 21.45 -11.29
CA THR A 91 9.51 22.72 -11.35
C THR A 91 8.96 22.98 -12.75
N THR A 92 7.76 23.56 -12.82
CA THR A 92 7.21 24.09 -14.07
C THR A 92 7.88 25.42 -14.43
N LYS A 93 7.60 25.93 -15.63
CA LYS A 93 8.03 27.29 -16.03
C LYS A 93 7.51 28.39 -15.10
N ASP A 94 6.36 28.16 -14.48
CA ASP A 94 5.73 29.08 -13.52
C ASP A 94 6.19 28.86 -12.06
N ASP A 95 7.32 28.19 -11.85
CA ASP A 95 7.88 27.87 -10.52
C ASP A 95 6.91 27.11 -9.59
N GLN A 96 6.22 26.10 -10.16
CA GLN A 96 5.36 25.20 -9.41
C GLN A 96 6.01 23.83 -9.33
N LEU A 97 6.03 23.23 -8.13
CA LEU A 97 6.38 21.84 -7.96
C LEU A 97 5.35 20.99 -8.71
N ALA A 98 5.81 20.10 -9.58
CA ALA A 98 4.94 19.26 -10.40
C ALA A 98 5.47 17.83 -10.53
N LEU A 99 4.52 16.90 -10.57
CA LEU A 99 4.73 15.50 -10.94
C LEU A 99 4.42 15.32 -12.42
N SER A 100 5.30 14.64 -13.13
CA SER A 100 5.08 14.20 -14.51
C SER A 100 5.12 12.68 -14.59
N PHE A 101 4.12 12.10 -15.25
CA PHE A 101 3.99 10.67 -15.48
C PHE A 101 3.14 10.38 -16.71
N GLY A 102 3.58 9.47 -17.59
CA GLY A 102 2.82 9.05 -18.77
C GLY A 102 2.45 10.20 -19.72
N GLY A 103 3.33 11.19 -19.89
CA GLY A 103 3.11 12.36 -20.73
C GLY A 103 2.12 13.40 -20.15
N LYS A 104 1.67 13.22 -18.91
CA LYS A 104 0.81 14.15 -18.19
C LYS A 104 1.58 14.81 -17.06
N VAL A 105 1.20 16.05 -16.74
CA VAL A 105 1.81 16.85 -15.68
C VAL A 105 0.72 17.26 -14.70
N PHE A 106 0.99 17.09 -13.42
CA PHE A 106 0.16 17.55 -12.32
C PHE A 106 0.95 18.53 -11.44
N PRO A 107 0.61 19.83 -11.44
CA PRO A 107 1.23 20.79 -10.54
C PRO A 107 0.66 20.64 -9.14
N PHE A 108 1.51 20.46 -8.13
CA PHE A 108 1.12 20.50 -6.72
C PHE A 108 0.83 21.93 -6.30
N GLY A 109 1.75 22.85 -6.56
CA GLY A 109 1.62 24.26 -6.21
C GLY A 109 2.94 25.01 -6.32
N PRO A 110 2.95 26.34 -6.05
CA PRO A 110 4.16 27.15 -6.05
C PRO A 110 5.22 26.61 -5.09
N THR A 111 6.49 26.64 -5.49
CA THR A 111 7.60 26.28 -4.60
C THR A 111 7.81 27.32 -3.52
N GLN A 112 8.17 26.88 -2.32
CA GLN A 112 8.56 27.77 -1.23
C GLN A 112 10.03 28.17 -1.41
N SER A 113 10.30 29.46 -1.65
CA SER A 113 11.67 29.96 -1.81
C SER A 113 12.48 29.83 -0.51
N GLY A 114 13.74 29.39 -0.63
CA GLY A 114 14.72 29.41 0.47
C GLY A 114 15.04 28.05 1.11
N THR A 115 14.54 26.95 0.56
CA THR A 115 14.93 25.58 0.97
C THR A 115 15.67 24.87 -0.17
N GLU A 116 16.69 24.08 0.16
CA GLU A 116 17.41 23.24 -0.83
C GLU A 116 16.54 22.10 -1.37
N SER A 117 15.45 21.77 -0.67
CA SER A 117 14.43 20.80 -1.07
C SER A 117 13.27 21.48 -1.80
N LEU A 118 12.68 20.78 -2.76
CA LEU A 118 11.50 21.27 -3.47
C LEU A 118 10.25 21.09 -2.59
N VAL A 119 9.85 22.15 -1.89
CA VAL A 119 8.71 22.14 -0.96
C VAL A 119 7.55 22.98 -1.49
N THR A 120 6.33 22.51 -1.31
CA THR A 120 5.12 23.30 -1.57
C THR A 120 4.07 23.06 -0.49
N ALA A 121 3.28 24.09 -0.20
CA ALA A 121 2.08 23.97 0.61
C ALA A 121 0.88 23.71 -0.30
N THR A 122 -0.10 22.96 0.19
CA THR A 122 -1.35 22.73 -0.52
C THR A 122 -2.03 24.07 -0.81
N PRO A 123 -2.21 24.47 -2.09
CA PRO A 123 -2.84 25.73 -2.45
C PRO A 123 -4.27 25.84 -1.90
N SER A 124 -4.70 27.07 -1.62
CA SER A 124 -6.08 27.32 -1.18
C SER A 124 -7.07 26.88 -2.26
N GLY A 125 -8.02 26.03 -1.88
CA GLY A 125 -9.02 25.45 -2.77
C GLY A 125 -8.70 24.04 -3.25
N ASP A 126 -7.45 23.58 -3.13
CA ASP A 126 -7.11 22.19 -3.44
C ASP A 126 -7.62 21.25 -2.35
N GLY A 127 -8.18 20.12 -2.78
CA GLY A 127 -8.52 19.00 -1.91
C GLY A 127 -7.43 17.95 -1.94
N ALA A 128 -6.49 17.98 -0.99
CA ALA A 128 -5.39 17.04 -0.88
C ALA A 128 -5.53 16.17 0.38
N THR A 129 -5.51 14.85 0.22
CA THR A 129 -5.67 13.89 1.32
C THR A 129 -4.69 12.74 1.19
N ILE A 130 -4.14 12.30 2.31
CA ILE A 130 -3.38 11.07 2.45
C ILE A 130 -4.15 10.11 3.36
N SER A 131 -4.36 8.88 2.91
CA SER A 131 -4.97 7.82 3.72
C SER A 131 -4.06 6.60 3.84
N ILE A 132 -4.11 5.98 5.01
CA ILE A 132 -3.40 4.75 5.34
C ILE A 132 -4.44 3.66 5.52
N GLN A 133 -4.27 2.57 4.78
CA GLN A 133 -5.19 1.45 4.75
C GLN A 133 -4.40 0.15 4.83
N HIS A 134 -4.97 -0.94 5.32
CA HIS A 134 -4.31 -2.24 5.33
C HIS A 134 -5.20 -3.34 4.79
N SER A 135 -4.58 -4.47 4.41
CA SER A 135 -5.30 -5.66 3.97
C SER A 135 -6.25 -6.16 5.06
N PRO A 136 -7.47 -6.62 4.70
CA PRO A 136 -8.39 -7.24 5.65
C PRO A 136 -7.92 -8.65 6.07
N ILE A 137 -7.13 -9.31 5.22
CA ILE A 137 -6.58 -10.65 5.48
C ILE A 137 -5.06 -10.55 5.55
N SER A 138 -4.50 -10.90 6.71
CA SER A 138 -3.07 -11.17 6.87
C SER A 138 -2.74 -12.60 6.45
N TRP A 139 -1.46 -12.87 6.21
CA TRP A 139 -0.98 -14.23 5.95
C TRP A 139 0.17 -14.60 6.89
N PRO A 140 0.30 -15.87 7.24
CA PRO A 140 1.36 -16.34 8.11
C PRO A 140 2.70 -16.39 7.38
N ASN A 141 3.79 -16.31 8.14
CA ASN A 141 5.15 -16.34 7.62
C ASN A 141 6.03 -17.32 8.44
N PHE A 142 5.52 -18.52 8.69
CA PHE A 142 6.12 -19.49 9.62
C PHE A 142 7.38 -20.20 9.10
N PHE A 143 7.61 -20.22 7.79
CA PHE A 143 8.73 -20.95 7.19
C PHE A 143 9.95 -20.06 6.90
N GLU A 144 9.81 -18.74 7.08
CA GLU A 144 10.92 -17.82 6.90
C GLU A 144 11.67 -17.69 8.22
N ILE A 145 12.95 -18.07 8.21
CA ILE A 145 13.83 -18.00 9.38
C ILE A 145 14.92 -16.99 9.07
N ASN A 146 14.96 -15.88 9.81
CA ASN A 146 16.05 -14.92 9.76
C ASN A 146 17.17 -15.34 10.70
N PHE A 147 18.23 -15.94 10.15
CA PHE A 147 19.40 -16.38 10.92
C PHE A 147 20.29 -15.24 11.41
N MET A 148 20.21 -14.04 10.80
CA MET A 148 21.06 -12.91 11.21
C MET A 148 20.49 -12.16 12.43
N THR A 149 19.17 -11.97 12.50
CA THR A 149 18.53 -11.24 13.61
C THR A 149 17.88 -12.16 14.64
N GLY A 150 17.71 -13.45 14.32
CA GLY A 150 17.02 -14.42 15.15
C GLY A 150 15.50 -14.18 15.29
N LYS A 151 14.96 -13.10 14.71
CA LYS A 151 13.55 -12.72 14.77
C LYS A 151 12.94 -12.78 13.38
N SER A 152 11.85 -13.54 13.24
CA SER A 152 11.07 -13.64 12.00
C SER A 152 9.62 -13.25 12.28
N PRO A 153 8.97 -12.49 11.38
CA PRO A 153 7.61 -12.08 11.63
C PRO A 153 6.70 -13.31 11.54
N LEU A 154 5.77 -13.44 12.49
CA LEU A 154 4.80 -14.54 12.47
C LEU A 154 3.76 -14.35 11.38
N TRP A 155 3.42 -13.08 11.14
CA TRP A 155 2.39 -12.69 10.19
C TRP A 155 2.83 -11.46 9.42
N LYS A 156 2.29 -11.35 8.21
CA LYS A 156 2.47 -10.21 7.32
C LYS A 156 1.11 -9.76 6.80
N ARG A 157 1.00 -8.48 6.47
CA ARG A 157 -0.12 -7.90 5.74
C ARG A 157 0.39 -6.79 4.83
N HIS A 158 -0.37 -6.44 3.79
CA HIS A 158 -0.06 -5.23 3.05
C HIS A 158 -0.60 -4.01 3.79
N ILE A 159 0.14 -2.91 3.67
CA ILE A 159 -0.31 -1.57 4.00
C ILE A 159 -0.25 -0.72 2.75
N TYR A 160 -1.25 0.13 2.60
CA TYR A 160 -1.46 0.98 1.46
C TYR A 160 -1.46 2.43 1.93
N GLN A 161 -0.65 3.26 1.29
CA GLN A 161 -0.66 4.69 1.51
C GLN A 161 -1.19 5.32 0.23
N ARG A 162 -2.31 6.05 0.32
CA ARG A 162 -3.01 6.59 -0.85
C ARG A 162 -3.06 8.10 -0.77
N LEU A 163 -2.41 8.75 -1.73
CA LEU A 163 -2.52 10.18 -1.93
C LEU A 163 -3.59 10.45 -2.99
N VAL A 164 -4.52 11.34 -2.66
CA VAL A 164 -5.50 11.88 -3.61
C VAL A 164 -5.41 13.40 -3.55
N TRP A 165 -5.16 14.03 -4.69
CA TRP A 165 -5.10 15.48 -4.82
C TRP A 165 -6.06 15.94 -5.91
N LYS A 166 -6.92 16.90 -5.60
CA LYS A 166 -7.92 17.46 -6.51
C LYS A 166 -7.77 18.98 -6.58
N LYS A 167 -7.66 19.50 -7.79
CA LYS A 167 -7.70 20.94 -8.08
C LYS A 167 -9.16 21.40 -8.20
N PRO A 168 -9.50 22.66 -7.87
CA PRO A 168 -10.81 23.24 -8.12
C PRO A 168 -11.27 23.11 -9.57
N ALA A 169 -10.33 23.23 -10.51
CA ALA A 169 -10.58 23.09 -11.94
C ALA A 169 -10.92 21.65 -12.38
N GLY A 170 -10.89 20.67 -11.49
CA GLY A 170 -11.25 19.28 -11.77
C GLY A 170 -10.08 18.35 -12.13
N ALA A 171 -8.86 18.88 -12.27
CA ALA A 171 -7.66 18.04 -12.40
C ALA A 171 -7.44 17.23 -11.11
N LYS A 172 -7.04 15.98 -11.26
CA LYS A 172 -6.88 15.06 -10.13
C LYS A 172 -5.69 14.13 -10.31
N LEU A 173 -4.93 13.99 -9.24
CA LEU A 173 -3.85 13.04 -9.06
C LEU A 173 -4.27 11.98 -8.04
N GLU A 174 -4.03 10.71 -8.37
CA GLU A 174 -4.06 9.62 -7.40
C GLU A 174 -2.73 8.88 -7.45
N MET A 175 -2.16 8.63 -6.28
CA MET A 175 -0.97 7.81 -6.11
C MET A 175 -1.24 6.78 -5.02
N LEU A 176 -0.77 5.56 -5.24
CA LEU A 176 -0.94 4.46 -4.30
C LEU A 176 0.39 3.76 -4.11
N TRP A 177 0.86 3.73 -2.88
CA TRP A 177 1.96 2.91 -2.46
C TRP A 177 1.45 1.67 -1.75
N ARG A 178 2.18 0.57 -1.91
CA ARG A 178 1.96 -0.69 -1.18
C ARG A 178 3.26 -1.09 -0.52
N TYR A 179 3.19 -1.41 0.75
CA TYR A 179 4.31 -1.93 1.54
C TYR A 179 3.87 -3.16 2.33
N GLU A 180 4.80 -3.78 3.04
CA GLU A 180 4.51 -4.84 3.99
C GLU A 180 4.60 -4.33 5.43
N GLN A 181 3.63 -4.74 6.25
CA GLN A 181 3.71 -4.64 7.70
C GLN A 181 3.91 -6.01 8.30
N TYR A 182 4.78 -6.06 9.29
CA TYR A 182 5.20 -7.29 9.96
C TYR A 182 4.61 -7.35 11.35
N PHE A 183 4.21 -8.55 11.76
CA PHE A 183 3.76 -8.80 13.11
C PHE A 183 4.79 -9.62 13.87
N TYR A 184 5.28 -9.05 14.97
CA TYR A 184 6.04 -9.77 15.99
C TYR A 184 5.20 -9.82 17.27
N PRO A 185 5.19 -10.93 18.02
CA PRO A 185 4.45 -11.02 19.29
C PRO A 185 4.79 -9.89 20.28
N GLU A 186 6.06 -9.49 20.31
CA GLU A 186 6.61 -8.46 21.20
C GLU A 186 6.24 -7.06 20.73
N ASP A 187 6.47 -6.77 19.45
CA ASP A 187 6.34 -5.41 18.89
C ASP A 187 4.98 -5.13 18.23
N ARG A 188 4.10 -6.14 18.19
CA ARG A 188 2.84 -6.13 17.44
C ARG A 188 3.07 -5.84 15.95
N TRP A 189 2.13 -5.14 15.32
CA TRP A 189 2.27 -4.69 13.94
C TRP A 189 3.28 -3.55 13.89
N THR A 190 4.38 -3.76 13.20
CA THR A 190 5.45 -2.76 13.04
C THR A 190 5.07 -1.71 12.01
N GLU A 191 5.95 -0.72 11.86
CA GLU A 191 5.93 0.21 10.75
C GLU A 191 6.01 -0.49 9.40
N ALA A 192 5.62 0.26 8.36
CA ALA A 192 5.64 -0.20 6.97
C ALA A 192 7.08 -0.21 6.46
N PHE A 193 7.54 -1.33 5.91
CA PHE A 193 8.90 -1.42 5.35
C PHE A 193 8.87 -1.86 3.88
N MET A 194 9.81 -1.33 3.09
CA MET A 194 10.23 -1.94 1.83
C MET A 194 11.16 -3.10 2.16
N THR A 195 10.75 -4.34 1.89
CA THR A 195 11.40 -5.49 2.53
C THR A 195 12.35 -6.27 1.63
N ARG A 196 12.33 -6.08 0.30
CA ARG A 196 13.25 -6.70 -0.68
C ARG A 196 13.36 -5.85 -1.96
N PRO A 197 14.46 -5.96 -2.72
CA PRO A 197 14.50 -5.49 -4.11
C PRO A 197 13.32 -6.10 -4.89
N GLY A 198 12.41 -5.26 -5.39
CA GLY A 198 11.21 -5.70 -6.10
C GLY A 198 10.01 -6.07 -5.22
N SER A 199 10.04 -5.91 -3.89
CA SER A 199 8.87 -6.09 -3.02
C SER A 199 8.32 -4.76 -2.48
N THR A 200 7.67 -4.05 -3.43
CA THR A 200 6.61 -3.03 -3.35
C THR A 200 6.90 -1.63 -2.75
N GLY A 201 6.50 -0.61 -3.54
CA GLY A 201 6.53 0.84 -3.34
C GLY A 201 5.34 1.51 -4.06
N LEU A 202 5.56 2.49 -4.95
CA LEU A 202 4.54 3.22 -5.72
C LEU A 202 3.79 2.43 -6.83
N ILE A 203 2.88 1.54 -6.46
CA ILE A 203 2.20 0.63 -7.42
C ILE A 203 1.21 1.27 -8.40
N ARG A 204 0.82 2.54 -8.21
CA ARG A 204 -0.11 3.23 -9.12
C ARG A 204 0.08 4.73 -9.11
N ILE A 205 0.07 5.32 -10.30
CA ILE A 205 -0.07 6.76 -10.53
C ILE A 205 -1.18 6.97 -11.56
N ASN A 206 -2.12 7.84 -11.26
CA ASN A 206 -3.14 8.27 -12.21
C ASN A 206 -3.25 9.79 -12.21
N ILE A 207 -2.98 10.39 -13.36
CA ILE A 207 -3.19 11.82 -13.62
C ILE A 207 -4.38 11.96 -14.56
N SER A 208 -5.37 12.71 -14.09
CA SER A 208 -6.55 13.11 -14.87
C SER A 208 -6.58 14.63 -14.96
N ASN A 209 -6.68 15.13 -16.18
CA ASN A 209 -6.83 16.56 -16.43
C ASN A 209 -8.29 16.96 -16.31
N ALA A 210 -8.54 18.25 -16.06
CA ALA A 210 -9.87 18.82 -16.16
C ALA A 210 -10.50 18.49 -17.53
N ALA A 211 -11.81 18.20 -17.55
CA ALA A 211 -12.55 18.21 -18.81
C ALA A 211 -12.50 19.63 -19.37
N ARG A 212 -12.04 19.77 -20.62
CA ARG A 212 -12.09 21.05 -21.35
C ARG A 212 -13.52 21.43 -21.65
#